data_AF-A0A9N9FU87-F1
#
_entry.id   AF-A0A9N9FU87-F1
#
_cell.length_a   1.000
_cell.length_b   1.000
_cell.length_c   1.000
_cell.angle_alpha   90.00
_cell.angle_beta   90.00
_cell.angle_gamma   90.00
#
_symmetry.space_group_name_H-M   'P 1'
#
loop_
_entity.id
_entity.type
_entity.pdbx_description
1 polymer ?
#
loop_
_entity_poly.entity_id
_entity_poly.type
_entity_poly.pdbx_seq_one_letter_code
_entity_poly.pdbx_strand_id
1 'polypeptide(L)'
;MTLFTRVIKLLTTTSKNIIIINSNSVIITKSKLTTKLSKLPLNNIKYGYYFNRGLTTNLNNYMIYDNDNINKVENNNINNKFDKIDNNKIGEIDKNKIKEANKICKEKKEFYDKNYTIGFINYELLEDFPAWLKGLGLKALIPCFEGINWKDIIEMNSTDLSELGIKNKNIKFTLLNHFWMIKQDMVTSEGIRVPRIELDSIEEEENDDDIEKFEYDQDDPKPFAVDPRALQDVEYLLSTLGLQFVFIESLFQGKTPLEIFEMTKKDLENIGITSGYMRRRCLATFKKYRNIVKVLGPEMFF
;
A
#
# COMPACT_ATOMS: atom_id res chain seq x y z
N MET A 1 -36.92 -41.96 21.49
CA MET A 1 -37.21 -41.74 20.07
C MET A 1 -38.45 -40.86 19.98
N THR A 2 -38.27 -39.56 19.79
CA THR A 2 -39.37 -38.59 19.70
C THR A 2 -38.88 -37.41 18.89
N LEU A 3 -39.17 -37.42 17.59
CA LEU A 3 -38.89 -36.34 16.65
C LEU A 3 -39.95 -35.25 16.84
N PHE A 4 -39.51 -34.07 17.30
CA PHE A 4 -40.33 -32.86 17.34
C PHE A 4 -40.36 -32.25 15.93
N THR A 5 -41.48 -32.38 15.24
CA THR A 5 -41.77 -31.64 14.00
C THR A 5 -42.42 -30.31 14.38
N ARG A 6 -41.65 -29.21 14.39
CA ARG A 6 -42.18 -27.85 14.48
C ARG A 6 -42.43 -27.32 13.07
N VAL A 7 -43.70 -27.22 12.70
CA VAL A 7 -44.18 -26.49 11.51
C VAL A 7 -44.40 -25.04 11.91
N ILE A 8 -43.58 -24.12 11.42
CA ILE A 8 -43.82 -22.67 11.55
C ILE A 8 -44.59 -22.20 10.31
N LYS A 9 -45.87 -21.85 10.51
CA LYS A 9 -46.64 -21.02 9.59
C LYS A 9 -46.33 -19.56 9.91
N LEU A 10 -45.77 -18.83 8.95
CA LEU A 10 -45.84 -17.37 8.94
C LEU A 10 -46.48 -16.91 7.63
N LEU A 11 -47.64 -16.29 7.75
CA LEU A 11 -48.33 -15.56 6.70
C LEU A 11 -47.96 -14.07 6.79
N THR A 12 -47.84 -13.51 5.60
CA THR A 12 -47.30 -12.21 5.17
C THR A 12 -48.26 -11.03 5.32
N THR A 13 -47.68 -9.83 5.32
CA THR A 13 -48.14 -8.65 4.55
C THR A 13 -46.87 -7.87 4.17
N THR A 14 -46.48 -7.59 2.92
CA THR A 14 -47.22 -7.11 1.75
C THR A 14 -46.37 -7.27 0.46
N SER A 15 -47.07 -7.44 -0.67
CA SER A 15 -46.64 -7.21 -2.06
C SER A 15 -45.79 -8.25 -2.82
N LYS A 16 -46.52 -9.09 -3.57
CA LYS A 16 -46.22 -9.62 -4.93
C LYS A 16 -44.93 -10.42 -5.12
N ASN A 17 -45.00 -11.70 -4.74
CA ASN A 17 -44.71 -12.87 -5.59
C ASN A 17 -44.55 -14.09 -4.66
N ILE A 18 -45.54 -14.98 -4.61
CA ILE A 18 -45.42 -16.25 -3.86
C ILE A 18 -45.03 -17.33 -4.86
N ILE A 19 -43.82 -17.88 -4.70
CA ILE A 19 -43.40 -19.12 -5.35
C ILE A 19 -43.62 -20.24 -4.33
N ILE A 20 -44.53 -21.17 -4.64
CA ILE A 20 -44.74 -22.39 -3.85
C ILE A 20 -43.76 -23.44 -4.36
N ILE A 21 -42.76 -23.81 -3.56
CA ILE A 21 -41.84 -24.91 -3.88
C ILE A 21 -42.37 -26.17 -3.18
N ASN A 22 -42.91 -27.09 -3.96
CA ASN A 22 -43.29 -28.42 -3.49
C ASN A 22 -42.09 -29.36 -3.61
N SER A 23 -41.65 -29.94 -2.50
CA SER A 23 -40.53 -30.88 -2.45
C SER A 23 -40.99 -32.24 -2.97
N ASN A 24 -40.97 -32.43 -4.29
CA ASN A 24 -40.71 -33.71 -4.99
C ASN A 24 -41.01 -33.56 -6.49
N SER A 25 -40.08 -32.94 -7.23
CA SER A 25 -39.77 -33.34 -8.62
C SER A 25 -38.53 -32.59 -9.10
N VAL A 26 -37.53 -33.35 -9.53
CA VAL A 26 -36.37 -32.83 -10.25
C VAL A 26 -36.85 -32.53 -11.68
N ILE A 27 -37.09 -31.26 -11.97
CA ILE A 27 -37.20 -30.77 -13.34
C ILE A 27 -35.97 -29.89 -13.59
N ILE A 28 -35.00 -30.41 -14.33
CA ILE A 28 -33.88 -29.65 -14.84
C ILE A 28 -34.39 -28.80 -16.01
N THR A 29 -34.94 -27.62 -15.73
CA THR A 29 -35.08 -26.59 -16.75
C THR A 29 -33.76 -25.84 -16.89
N LYS A 30 -33.08 -26.03 -18.04
CA LYS A 30 -31.98 -25.17 -18.50
C LYS A 30 -32.53 -23.75 -18.73
N SER A 31 -32.62 -22.93 -17.69
CA SER A 31 -32.85 -21.50 -17.87
C SER A 31 -31.52 -20.84 -18.25
N LYS A 32 -31.46 -20.33 -19.49
CA LYS A 32 -30.43 -19.39 -19.94
C LYS A 32 -30.40 -18.19 -18.97
N LEU A 33 -29.42 -18.16 -18.08
CA LEU A 33 -29.10 -16.99 -17.29
C LEU A 33 -28.41 -15.99 -18.23
N THR A 34 -29.18 -15.14 -18.91
CA THR A 34 -28.64 -13.95 -19.56
C THR A 34 -28.62 -12.83 -18.53
N THR A 35 -27.61 -12.79 -17.68
CA THR A 35 -27.28 -11.58 -16.93
C THR A 35 -26.81 -10.54 -17.93
N LYS A 36 -27.75 -9.71 -18.41
CA LYS A 36 -27.44 -8.47 -19.11
C LYS A 36 -26.76 -7.55 -18.10
N LEU A 37 -25.44 -7.61 -18.03
CA LEU A 37 -24.63 -6.56 -17.43
C LEU A 37 -24.99 -5.27 -18.20
N SER A 38 -25.52 -4.27 -17.51
CA SER A 38 -25.91 -3.01 -18.11
C SER A 38 -24.69 -2.39 -18.79
N LYS A 39 -24.77 -2.17 -20.11
CA LYS A 39 -23.75 -1.47 -20.90
C LYS A 39 -23.56 -0.09 -20.30
N LEU A 40 -22.47 0.12 -19.56
CA LEU A 40 -22.06 1.43 -19.09
C LEU A 40 -21.79 2.33 -20.30
N PRO A 41 -22.28 3.59 -20.31
CA PRO A 41 -22.06 4.51 -21.42
C PRO A 41 -20.59 4.94 -21.46
N LEU A 42 -19.84 4.35 -22.38
CA LEU A 42 -18.52 4.82 -22.82
C LEU A 42 -18.72 6.02 -23.74
N ASN A 43 -18.75 7.24 -23.23
CA ASN A 43 -18.59 8.42 -24.08
C ASN A 43 -17.80 9.54 -23.39
N ASN A 44 -16.84 10.06 -24.16
CA ASN A 44 -16.02 11.27 -23.99
C ASN A 44 -15.10 11.34 -22.78
N ILE A 45 -13.98 10.62 -22.89
CA ILE A 45 -12.94 10.59 -21.88
C ILE A 45 -11.57 10.61 -22.61
N LYS A 46 -10.82 11.72 -22.48
CA LYS A 46 -9.61 12.10 -23.25
C LYS A 46 -8.38 12.13 -22.30
N TYR A 47 -7.49 11.13 -22.33
CA TYR A 47 -6.47 10.96 -21.27
C TYR A 47 -5.11 10.32 -21.74
N GLY A 48 -3.97 10.78 -21.18
CA GLY A 48 -2.58 10.25 -21.35
C GLY A 48 -1.68 9.97 -20.06
N TYR A 49 -0.95 8.83 -20.03
CA TYR A 49 0.52 8.62 -19.90
C TYR A 49 1.38 8.51 -18.57
N TYR A 50 0.93 8.11 -17.35
CA TYR A 50 1.84 8.21 -16.15
C TYR A 50 2.27 6.98 -15.32
N PHE A 51 1.69 5.78 -15.43
CA PHE A 51 2.04 4.68 -14.50
C PHE A 51 3.46 4.10 -14.64
N ASN A 52 4.06 4.14 -15.84
CA ASN A 52 5.42 3.61 -16.04
C ASN A 52 6.52 4.50 -15.44
N ARG A 53 6.22 5.73 -15.00
CA ARG A 53 7.27 6.62 -14.46
C ARG A 53 7.55 6.43 -12.96
N GLY A 54 6.57 5.95 -12.19
CA GLY A 54 6.63 5.88 -10.73
C GLY A 54 7.24 4.59 -10.15
N LEU A 55 6.93 3.43 -10.72
CA LEU A 55 7.40 2.12 -10.22
C LEU A 55 8.51 1.54 -11.08
N THR A 56 8.36 1.52 -12.41
CA THR A 56 9.33 0.86 -13.31
C THR A 56 10.53 1.74 -13.64
N THR A 57 10.38 3.04 -13.90
CA THR A 57 11.56 3.92 -14.08
C THR A 57 12.20 4.38 -12.76
N ASN A 58 11.50 4.38 -11.62
CA ASN A 58 12.12 4.83 -10.36
C ASN A 58 12.83 3.69 -9.63
N LEU A 59 12.23 2.53 -9.39
CA LEU A 59 12.95 1.44 -8.69
C LEU A 59 14.10 0.86 -9.53
N ASN A 60 13.93 0.71 -10.86
CA ASN A 60 15.02 0.24 -11.71
C ASN A 60 16.08 1.33 -11.90
N ASN A 61 15.73 2.62 -12.12
CA ASN A 61 16.78 3.63 -12.18
C ASN A 61 17.44 3.87 -10.82
N TYR A 62 16.78 3.75 -9.67
CA TYR A 62 17.44 3.92 -8.37
C TYR A 62 18.35 2.73 -8.02
N MET A 63 17.90 1.48 -8.21
CA MET A 63 18.75 0.30 -8.01
C MET A 63 19.91 0.22 -9.04
N ILE A 64 19.69 0.68 -10.28
CA ILE A 64 20.74 0.73 -11.33
C ILE A 64 21.69 1.92 -11.10
N TYR A 65 21.19 3.11 -10.74
CA TYR A 65 22.05 4.26 -10.38
C TYR A 65 22.93 3.97 -9.17
N ASP A 66 22.47 3.14 -8.22
CA ASP A 66 23.29 2.74 -7.09
C ASP A 66 24.41 1.79 -7.46
N ASN A 67 24.16 0.82 -8.33
CA ASN A 67 25.23 -0.05 -8.85
C ASN A 67 26.23 0.72 -9.73
N ASP A 68 25.76 1.68 -10.54
CA ASP A 68 26.63 2.47 -11.41
C ASP A 68 27.44 3.53 -10.64
N ASN A 69 26.92 4.05 -9.51
CA ASN A 69 27.67 4.96 -8.64
C ASN A 69 28.65 4.23 -7.71
N ILE A 70 28.33 3.04 -7.20
CA ILE A 70 29.28 2.24 -6.42
C ILE A 70 30.53 1.93 -7.27
N ASN A 71 30.36 1.63 -8.56
CA ASN A 71 31.48 1.40 -9.48
C ASN A 71 32.17 2.69 -9.97
N LYS A 72 31.49 3.86 -9.96
CA LYS A 72 32.09 5.16 -10.32
C LYS A 72 32.85 5.83 -9.18
N VAL A 73 32.51 5.55 -7.92
CA VAL A 73 33.23 6.08 -6.75
C VAL A 73 34.66 5.52 -6.66
N GLU A 74 34.95 4.37 -7.26
CA GLU A 74 36.31 3.82 -7.33
C GLU A 74 37.23 4.53 -8.34
N ASN A 75 36.72 5.37 -9.25
CA ASN A 75 37.52 5.92 -10.37
C ASN A 75 37.60 7.45 -10.49
N ASN A 76 36.91 8.22 -9.64
CA ASN A 76 36.94 9.69 -9.76
C ASN A 76 37.66 10.35 -8.58
N ASN A 77 38.92 10.70 -8.85
CA ASN A 77 39.82 11.49 -8.03
C ASN A 77 39.33 12.95 -7.95
N ILE A 78 38.29 13.22 -7.13
CA ILE A 78 37.78 14.56 -6.90
C ILE A 78 38.61 15.23 -5.79
N ASN A 79 39.67 15.91 -6.21
CA ASN A 79 40.36 16.91 -5.41
C ASN A 79 39.48 18.16 -5.28
N ASN A 80 38.65 18.23 -4.24
CA ASN A 80 38.09 19.50 -3.79
C ASN A 80 37.87 19.51 -2.28
N LYS A 81 38.85 20.10 -1.58
CA LYS A 81 38.75 21.01 -0.43
C LYS A 81 37.43 20.96 0.38
N PHE A 82 37.11 19.81 0.96
CA PHE A 82 36.32 19.75 2.19
C PHE A 82 37.31 19.73 3.35
N ASP A 83 37.20 20.74 4.21
CA ASP A 83 37.95 20.84 5.44
C ASP A 83 37.80 19.56 6.28
N LYS A 84 38.90 19.21 6.94
CA LYS A 84 39.15 18.01 7.76
C LYS A 84 37.97 17.63 8.66
N ILE A 85 37.00 16.90 8.12
CA ILE A 85 36.12 16.06 8.93
C ILE A 85 36.95 14.86 9.33
N ASP A 86 37.04 14.63 10.63
CA ASP A 86 37.81 13.57 11.25
C ASP A 86 37.25 12.21 10.80
N ASN A 87 37.80 11.66 9.72
CA ASN A 87 37.35 10.43 9.05
C ASN A 87 37.45 9.18 9.95
N ASN A 88 38.00 9.30 11.16
CA ASN A 88 38.34 8.18 12.05
C ASN A 88 37.16 7.62 12.88
N LYS A 89 35.93 8.10 12.68
CA LYS A 89 34.73 7.53 13.35
C LYS A 89 33.55 7.29 12.42
N ILE A 90 33.79 7.15 11.11
CA ILE A 90 32.75 6.56 10.25
C ILE A 90 32.75 5.07 10.56
N GLY A 91 31.78 4.62 11.36
CA GLY A 91 31.57 3.20 11.62
C GLY A 91 31.59 2.43 10.31
N GLU A 92 32.40 1.38 10.25
CA GLU A 92 32.55 0.58 9.05
C GLU A 92 31.17 0.07 8.61
N ILE A 93 30.71 0.53 7.43
CA ILE A 93 29.43 0.11 6.88
C ILE A 93 29.50 -1.39 6.67
N ASP A 94 28.58 -2.13 7.30
CA ASP A 94 28.48 -3.57 7.15
C ASP A 94 27.92 -3.90 5.75
N LYS A 95 28.83 -4.01 4.78
CA LYS A 95 28.52 -4.31 3.37
C LYS A 95 27.75 -5.62 3.22
N ASN A 96 27.94 -6.58 4.14
CA ASN A 96 27.25 -7.86 4.08
C ASN A 96 25.77 -7.70 4.43
N LYS A 97 25.44 -6.94 5.49
CA LYS A 97 24.05 -6.61 5.83
C LYS A 97 23.33 -5.88 4.72
N ILE A 98 23.97 -4.91 4.08
CA ILE A 98 23.37 -4.18 2.94
C ILE A 98 23.11 -5.13 1.78
N LYS A 99 24.06 -6.03 1.46
CA LYS A 99 23.90 -7.02 0.39
C LYS A 99 22.74 -7.98 0.67
N GLU A 100 22.61 -8.45 1.90
CA GLU A 100 21.50 -9.30 2.34
C GLU A 100 20.16 -8.56 2.26
N ALA A 101 20.09 -7.35 2.79
CA ALA A 101 18.89 -6.53 2.72
C ALA A 101 18.45 -6.27 1.28
N ASN A 102 19.39 -5.92 0.38
CA ASN A 102 19.11 -5.75 -1.05
C ASN A 102 18.59 -7.02 -1.73
N LYS A 103 19.09 -8.20 -1.32
CA LYS A 103 18.56 -9.48 -1.80
C LYS A 103 17.09 -9.64 -1.38
N ILE A 104 16.76 -9.36 -0.12
CA ILE A 104 15.38 -9.39 0.38
C ILE A 104 14.50 -8.38 -0.36
N CYS A 105 14.98 -7.15 -0.60
CA CYS A 105 14.27 -6.13 -1.37
C CYS A 105 13.88 -6.65 -2.77
N LYS A 106 14.84 -7.31 -3.44
CA LYS A 106 14.64 -7.90 -4.76
C LYS A 106 13.61 -9.03 -4.73
N GLU A 107 13.70 -9.93 -3.76
CA GLU A 107 12.73 -11.03 -3.59
C GLU A 107 11.32 -10.50 -3.32
N LYS A 108 11.17 -9.49 -2.46
CA LYS A 108 9.88 -8.82 -2.21
C LYS A 108 9.32 -8.17 -3.48
N LYS A 109 10.16 -7.52 -4.27
CA LYS A 109 9.76 -6.92 -5.55
C LYS A 109 9.31 -7.98 -6.56
N GLU A 110 10.07 -9.06 -6.70
CA GLU A 110 9.69 -10.18 -7.58
C GLU A 110 8.38 -10.84 -7.13
N PHE A 111 8.17 -11.00 -5.82
CA PHE A 111 6.90 -11.44 -5.27
C PHE A 111 5.77 -10.47 -5.63
N TYR A 112 5.99 -9.16 -5.48
CA TYR A 112 5.00 -8.16 -5.83
C TYR A 112 4.63 -8.23 -7.32
N ASP A 113 5.63 -8.24 -8.19
CA ASP A 113 5.44 -8.27 -9.65
C ASP A 113 4.63 -9.49 -10.08
N LYS A 114 4.82 -10.65 -9.43
CA LYS A 114 4.12 -11.90 -9.74
C LYS A 114 2.70 -12.00 -9.21
N ASN A 115 2.28 -11.14 -8.27
CA ASN A 115 1.01 -11.31 -7.56
C ASN A 115 0.06 -10.12 -7.66
N TYR A 116 0.56 -8.90 -7.90
CA TYR A 116 -0.23 -7.67 -7.81
C TYR A 116 -0.29 -6.89 -9.12
N THR A 117 0.45 -7.27 -10.16
CA THR A 117 0.48 -6.54 -11.43
C THR A 117 -0.62 -6.98 -12.39
N ILE A 118 -1.14 -6.05 -13.19
CA ILE A 118 -2.18 -6.34 -14.19
C ILE A 118 -1.66 -7.41 -15.16
N GLY A 119 -2.48 -8.43 -15.43
CA GLY A 119 -2.13 -9.62 -16.20
C GLY A 119 -1.51 -10.75 -15.37
N PHE A 120 -1.16 -10.48 -14.11
CA PHE A 120 -0.53 -11.41 -13.18
C PHE A 120 -1.13 -11.30 -11.76
N ILE A 121 -2.40 -10.91 -11.66
CA ILE A 121 -3.08 -10.85 -10.37
C ILE A 121 -3.32 -12.28 -9.88
N ASN A 122 -2.78 -12.60 -8.71
CA ASN A 122 -2.94 -13.90 -8.09
C ASN A 122 -4.27 -13.94 -7.31
N TYR A 123 -5.32 -14.47 -7.95
CA TYR A 123 -6.64 -14.59 -7.34
C TYR A 123 -6.68 -15.57 -6.15
N GLU A 124 -5.86 -16.62 -6.15
CA GLU A 124 -5.76 -17.54 -5.01
C GLU A 124 -5.24 -16.82 -3.76
N LEU A 125 -4.23 -15.95 -3.95
CA LEU A 125 -3.74 -15.10 -2.87
C LEU A 125 -4.79 -14.06 -2.44
N LEU A 126 -5.56 -13.50 -3.40
CA LEU A 126 -6.61 -12.53 -3.10
C LEU A 126 -7.77 -13.13 -2.29
N GLU A 127 -8.10 -14.41 -2.50
CA GLU A 127 -9.07 -15.14 -1.67
C GLU A 127 -8.63 -15.21 -0.20
N ASP A 128 -7.32 -15.32 0.05
CA ASP A 128 -6.71 -15.09 1.36
C ASP A 128 -6.34 -13.61 1.55
N PHE A 129 -7.37 -12.76 1.64
CA PHE A 129 -7.20 -11.30 1.74
C PHE A 129 -6.22 -10.85 2.84
N PRO A 130 -6.18 -11.46 4.04
CA PRO A 130 -5.14 -11.17 5.02
C PRO A 130 -3.71 -11.42 4.52
N ALA A 131 -3.46 -12.55 3.84
CA ALA A 131 -2.16 -12.83 3.24
C ALA A 131 -1.83 -11.86 2.08
N TRP A 132 -2.84 -11.48 1.30
CA TRP A 132 -2.72 -10.47 0.25
C TRP A 132 -2.31 -9.09 0.81
N LEU A 133 -2.93 -8.64 1.91
CA LEU A 133 -2.52 -7.40 2.57
C LEU A 133 -1.09 -7.47 3.13
N LYS A 134 -0.70 -8.64 3.66
CA LYS A 134 0.66 -8.85 4.17
C LYS A 134 1.70 -8.68 3.06
N GLY A 135 1.43 -9.16 1.84
CA GLY A 135 2.35 -8.99 0.72
C GLY A 135 2.49 -7.55 0.23
N LEU A 136 1.52 -6.68 0.54
CA LEU A 136 1.60 -5.23 0.33
C LEU A 136 2.28 -4.47 1.48
N GLY A 137 2.68 -5.16 2.56
CA GLY A 137 3.18 -4.52 3.77
C GLY A 137 2.09 -3.84 4.61
N LEU A 138 0.83 -4.21 4.40
CA LEU A 138 -0.35 -3.62 5.04
C LEU A 138 -0.99 -4.54 6.09
N LYS A 139 -0.20 -5.45 6.69
CA LYS A 139 -0.69 -6.43 7.68
C LYS A 139 -1.40 -5.78 8.88
N ALA A 140 -1.00 -4.58 9.28
CA ALA A 140 -1.65 -3.83 10.37
C ALA A 140 -3.11 -3.45 10.07
N LEU A 141 -3.55 -3.55 8.81
CA LEU A 141 -4.93 -3.28 8.40
C LEU A 141 -5.83 -4.51 8.39
N ILE A 142 -5.29 -5.72 8.62
CA ILE A 142 -6.09 -6.96 8.60
C ILE A 142 -7.37 -6.85 9.47
N PRO A 143 -7.32 -6.32 10.71
CA PRO A 143 -8.53 -6.19 11.54
C PRO A 143 -9.60 -5.27 10.94
N CYS A 144 -9.25 -4.30 10.09
CA CYS A 144 -10.22 -3.42 9.44
C CYS A 144 -11.11 -4.13 8.41
N PHE A 145 -10.67 -5.29 7.92
CA PHE A 145 -11.35 -6.04 6.87
C PHE A 145 -11.89 -7.38 7.36
N GLU A 146 -11.87 -7.62 8.67
CA GLU A 146 -12.31 -8.87 9.26
C GLU A 146 -13.80 -9.12 8.97
N GLY A 147 -14.11 -10.31 8.44
CA GLY A 147 -15.48 -10.71 8.10
C GLY A 147 -16.04 -10.09 6.81
N ILE A 148 -15.30 -9.24 6.11
CA ILE A 148 -15.72 -8.65 4.83
C ILE A 148 -15.20 -9.51 3.67
N ASN A 149 -16.06 -9.84 2.71
CA ASN A 149 -15.63 -10.59 1.54
C ASN A 149 -14.74 -9.72 0.65
N TRP A 150 -13.63 -10.26 0.12
CA TRP A 150 -12.71 -9.49 -0.72
C TRP A 150 -13.38 -8.87 -1.95
N LYS A 151 -14.43 -9.48 -2.50
CA LYS A 151 -15.20 -8.94 -3.63
C LYS A 151 -15.93 -7.65 -3.25
N ASP A 152 -16.41 -7.55 -2.01
CA ASP A 152 -17.01 -6.32 -1.49
C ASP A 152 -15.92 -5.29 -1.17
N ILE A 153 -14.74 -5.74 -0.69
CA ILE A 153 -13.61 -4.86 -0.38
C ILE A 153 -13.11 -4.12 -1.63
N ILE A 154 -12.96 -4.80 -2.77
CA ILE A 154 -12.47 -4.15 -4.00
C ILE A 154 -13.46 -3.13 -4.59
N GLU A 155 -14.72 -3.12 -4.12
CA GLU A 155 -15.71 -2.11 -4.48
C GLU A 155 -15.72 -0.89 -3.56
N MET A 156 -14.93 -0.91 -2.49
CA MET A 156 -14.82 0.22 -1.58
C MET A 156 -14.20 1.45 -2.23
N ASN A 157 -14.70 2.61 -1.84
CA ASN A 157 -14.17 3.93 -2.19
C ASN A 157 -13.39 4.56 -1.01
N SER A 158 -12.86 5.78 -1.20
CA SER A 158 -12.06 6.48 -0.17
C SER A 158 -12.83 6.76 1.12
N THR A 159 -14.14 7.02 1.02
CA THR A 159 -15.02 7.24 2.17
C THR A 159 -15.18 5.95 2.96
N ASP A 160 -15.50 4.84 2.30
CA ASP A 160 -15.64 3.52 2.94
C ASP A 160 -14.36 3.14 3.70
N LEU A 161 -13.18 3.32 3.09
CA LEU A 161 -11.90 3.09 3.77
C LEU A 161 -11.71 4.00 4.99
N SER A 162 -12.19 5.24 4.93
CA SER A 162 -12.11 6.17 6.06
C SER A 162 -13.04 5.75 7.21
N GLU A 163 -14.22 5.20 6.89
CA GLU A 163 -15.17 4.63 7.85
C GLU A 163 -14.59 3.38 8.54
N LEU A 164 -13.78 2.59 7.83
CA LEU A 164 -12.98 1.50 8.42
C LEU A 164 -11.79 1.98 9.28
N GLY A 165 -11.62 3.30 9.44
CA GLY A 165 -10.54 3.89 10.23
C GLY A 165 -9.21 4.01 9.49
N ILE A 166 -9.17 3.82 8.16
CA ILE A 166 -7.97 3.98 7.34
C ILE A 166 -7.88 5.44 6.89
N LYS A 167 -7.22 6.27 7.69
CA LYS A 167 -7.19 7.73 7.48
C LYS A 167 -5.99 8.19 6.64
N ASN A 168 -4.89 7.43 6.64
CA ASN A 168 -3.69 7.82 5.91
C ASN A 168 -3.94 7.83 4.39
N LYS A 169 -3.65 8.97 3.75
CA LYS A 169 -3.91 9.16 2.32
C LYS A 169 -3.12 8.18 1.44
N ASN A 170 -1.82 8.01 1.69
CA ASN A 170 -0.97 7.13 0.89
C ASN A 170 -1.44 5.68 0.97
N ILE A 171 -1.90 5.25 2.15
CA ILE A 171 -2.47 3.92 2.35
C ILE A 171 -3.78 3.76 1.57
N LYS A 172 -4.71 4.72 1.69
CA LYS A 172 -5.97 4.70 0.92
C LYS A 172 -5.70 4.66 -0.58
N PHE A 173 -4.81 5.53 -1.07
CA PHE A 173 -4.41 5.56 -2.47
C PHE A 173 -3.83 4.20 -2.92
N THR A 174 -2.93 3.62 -2.11
CA THR A 174 -2.35 2.31 -2.40
C THR A 174 -3.44 1.24 -2.53
N LEU A 175 -4.37 1.15 -1.58
CA LEU A 175 -5.46 0.18 -1.61
C LEU A 175 -6.37 0.38 -2.83
N LEU A 176 -6.88 1.60 -3.04
CA LEU A 176 -7.78 1.92 -4.15
C LEU A 176 -7.14 1.64 -5.51
N ASN A 177 -5.84 1.92 -5.66
CA ASN A 177 -5.12 1.60 -6.88
C ASN A 177 -5.08 0.08 -7.12
N HIS A 178 -4.82 -0.73 -6.10
CA HIS A 178 -4.84 -2.18 -6.25
C HIS A 178 -6.24 -2.73 -6.50
N PHE A 179 -7.27 -2.19 -5.84
CA PHE A 179 -8.66 -2.57 -6.10
C PHE A 179 -9.05 -2.29 -7.56
N TRP A 180 -8.62 -1.15 -8.08
CA TRP A 180 -8.81 -0.81 -9.49
C TRP A 180 -8.06 -1.77 -10.43
N MET A 181 -6.81 -2.13 -10.11
CA MET A 181 -6.05 -3.11 -10.89
C MET A 181 -6.74 -4.47 -10.92
N ILE A 182 -7.27 -4.94 -9.78
CA ILE A 182 -8.05 -6.19 -9.69
C ILE A 182 -9.27 -6.12 -10.61
N LYS A 183 -10.06 -5.05 -10.52
CA LYS A 183 -11.26 -4.88 -11.36
C LYS A 183 -10.91 -4.84 -12.85
N GLN A 184 -9.80 -4.19 -13.21
CA GLN A 184 -9.34 -4.14 -14.60
C GLN A 184 -8.92 -5.53 -15.11
N ASP A 185 -8.20 -6.29 -14.30
CA ASP A 185 -7.75 -7.64 -14.64
C ASP A 185 -8.94 -8.60 -14.80
N MET A 186 -9.92 -8.54 -13.89
CA MET A 186 -11.15 -9.34 -13.97
C MET A 186 -11.88 -9.12 -15.29
N VAL A 187 -12.11 -7.87 -15.68
CA VAL A 187 -12.83 -7.54 -16.92
C VAL A 187 -11.99 -7.97 -18.15
N THR A 188 -10.66 -7.84 -18.08
CA THR A 188 -9.77 -8.30 -19.15
C THR A 188 -9.80 -9.83 -19.31
N SER A 189 -9.90 -10.58 -18.20
CA SER A 189 -10.01 -12.04 -18.20
C SER A 189 -11.30 -12.55 -18.87
N GLU A 190 -12.37 -11.75 -18.84
CA GLU A 190 -13.63 -12.01 -19.56
C GLU A 190 -13.56 -11.67 -21.06
N GLY A 191 -12.39 -11.24 -21.55
CA GLY A 191 -12.19 -10.82 -22.95
C GLY A 191 -12.72 -9.42 -23.26
N ILE A 192 -13.16 -8.67 -22.24
CA ILE A 192 -13.61 -7.29 -22.39
C ILE A 192 -12.38 -6.38 -22.25
N ARG A 193 -12.04 -5.65 -23.31
CA ARG A 193 -10.99 -4.64 -23.22
C ARG A 193 -11.51 -3.45 -22.42
N VAL A 194 -11.03 -3.29 -21.19
CA VAL A 194 -11.20 -2.04 -20.45
C VAL A 194 -10.23 -1.03 -21.05
N PRO A 195 -10.71 0.09 -21.63
CA PRO A 195 -9.80 1.18 -21.97
C PRO A 195 -9.06 1.57 -20.69
N ARG A 196 -7.73 1.69 -20.77
CA ARG A 196 -6.90 2.06 -19.64
C ARG A 196 -7.49 3.31 -19.00
N ILE A 197 -8.12 3.16 -17.83
CA ILE A 197 -8.56 4.30 -17.04
C ILE A 197 -7.28 4.89 -16.53
N GLU A 198 -6.99 6.07 -17.02
CA GLU A 198 -6.00 6.88 -16.36
C GLU A 198 -6.70 7.35 -15.11
N LEU A 199 -6.19 6.96 -13.94
CA LEU A 199 -6.61 7.62 -12.73
C LEU A 199 -6.35 9.10 -12.99
N ASP A 200 -7.44 9.84 -13.18
CA ASP A 200 -7.39 11.29 -13.08
C ASP A 200 -6.54 11.57 -11.86
N SER A 201 -5.52 12.39 -12.08
CA SER A 201 -4.75 12.98 -11.01
C SER A 201 -5.74 13.31 -9.90
N ILE A 202 -5.69 12.55 -8.81
CA ILE A 202 -5.97 13.14 -7.51
C ILE A 202 -4.86 14.18 -7.45
N GLU A 203 -5.14 15.36 -8.02
CA GLU A 203 -4.30 16.53 -8.02
C GLU A 203 -4.16 16.89 -6.56
N GLU A 204 -3.17 16.28 -5.93
CA GLU A 204 -2.43 17.00 -4.95
C GLU A 204 -1.24 17.56 -5.71
N GLU A 205 -1.40 18.81 -6.14
CA GLU A 205 -0.31 19.77 -6.07
C GLU A 205 0.16 19.85 -4.59
N GLU A 206 0.68 18.76 -4.04
CA GLU A 206 1.69 18.86 -3.00
C GLU A 206 2.92 19.33 -3.75
N ASN A 207 3.06 20.66 -3.88
CA ASN A 207 4.38 21.22 -4.12
C ASN A 207 5.29 20.60 -3.05
N ASP A 208 6.31 19.84 -3.46
CA ASP A 208 7.29 19.28 -2.50
C ASP A 208 7.93 20.42 -1.66
N ASP A 209 7.84 21.67 -2.12
CA ASP A 209 8.23 22.89 -1.42
C ASP A 209 7.29 23.27 -0.24
N ASP A 210 6.04 22.81 -0.23
CA ASP A 210 5.07 23.06 0.87
C ASP A 210 5.24 22.07 2.02
N ILE A 211 5.96 20.95 1.83
CA ILE A 211 6.23 19.96 2.88
C ILE A 211 7.06 20.58 4.03
N GLU A 212 7.89 21.59 3.77
CA GLU A 212 8.74 22.22 4.79
C GLU A 212 8.01 23.24 5.68
N LYS A 213 6.77 23.66 5.34
CA LYS A 213 6.06 24.74 6.06
C LYS A 213 4.90 24.31 6.95
N PHE A 214 4.75 23.02 7.26
CA PHE A 214 3.87 22.61 8.35
C PHE A 214 4.52 22.93 9.70
N GLU A 215 4.47 24.21 10.10
CA GLU A 215 4.57 24.56 11.51
C GLU A 215 3.36 23.95 12.22
N TYR A 216 3.64 23.03 13.14
CA TYR A 216 2.62 22.52 14.03
C TYR A 216 2.19 23.66 14.93
N ASP A 217 0.98 24.17 14.70
CA ASP A 217 0.32 25.04 15.66
C ASP A 217 0.14 24.23 16.96
N GLN A 218 0.83 24.64 18.02
CA GLN A 218 0.74 23.99 19.32
C GLN A 218 -0.62 24.26 19.98
N ASP A 219 -1.31 25.33 19.57
CA ASP A 219 -2.55 25.80 20.19
C ASP A 219 -3.80 25.17 19.55
N ASP A 220 -3.71 24.71 18.29
CA ASP A 220 -4.78 23.95 17.60
C ASP A 220 -4.19 22.73 16.85
N PRO A 221 -3.80 21.67 17.58
CA PRO A 221 -3.29 20.46 16.94
C PRO A 221 -4.42 19.81 16.14
N LYS A 222 -4.40 20.03 14.81
CA LYS A 222 -5.28 19.31 13.88
C LYS A 222 -5.24 17.83 14.25
N PRO A 223 -6.40 17.17 14.43
CA PRO A 223 -6.49 15.80 14.91
C PRO A 223 -5.52 14.95 14.11
N PHE A 224 -4.57 14.33 14.81
CA PHE A 224 -3.38 13.73 14.21
C PHE A 224 -3.76 12.88 13.01
N ALA A 225 -3.38 13.33 11.80
CA ALA A 225 -3.63 12.61 10.55
C ALA A 225 -2.74 11.36 10.41
N VAL A 226 -2.16 10.90 11.50
CA VAL A 226 -1.19 9.83 11.54
C VAL A 226 -1.79 8.65 12.26
N ASP A 227 -1.60 7.51 11.63
CA ASP A 227 -2.17 6.26 12.08
C ASP A 227 -1.28 5.66 13.18
N PRO A 228 -1.81 5.43 14.40
CA PRO A 228 -1.01 4.87 15.50
C PRO A 228 -0.45 3.48 15.17
N ARG A 229 -1.06 2.74 14.23
CA ARG A 229 -0.55 1.44 13.77
C ARG A 229 0.88 1.52 13.19
N ALA A 230 1.27 2.67 12.65
CA ALA A 230 2.63 2.87 12.12
C ALA A 230 3.69 2.99 13.23
N LEU A 231 3.28 3.07 14.48
CA LEU A 231 4.19 3.04 15.63
C LEU A 231 4.49 1.62 16.11
N GLN A 232 3.70 0.65 15.66
CA GLN A 232 3.80 -0.76 16.07
C GLN A 232 4.49 -1.63 15.01
N ASP A 233 4.54 -1.17 13.76
CA ASP A 233 4.95 -1.97 12.62
C ASP A 233 5.75 -1.13 11.61
N VAL A 234 7.04 -1.44 11.47
CA VAL A 234 7.96 -0.75 10.55
C VAL A 234 7.49 -0.87 9.10
N GLU A 235 6.91 -2.01 8.72
CA GLU A 235 6.46 -2.25 7.36
C GLU A 235 5.25 -1.36 7.02
N TYR A 236 4.32 -1.23 7.96
CA TYR A 236 3.18 -0.32 7.84
C TYR A 236 3.62 1.15 7.89
N LEU A 237 4.57 1.51 8.76
CA LEU A 237 5.19 2.84 8.80
C LEU A 237 5.72 3.23 7.42
N LEU A 238 6.52 2.36 6.81
CA LEU A 238 7.10 2.61 5.50
C LEU A 238 6.01 2.67 4.42
N SER A 239 4.95 1.88 4.53
CA SER A 239 3.78 1.98 3.64
C SER A 239 3.12 3.37 3.68
N THR A 240 3.20 4.08 4.81
CA THR A 240 2.67 5.46 4.91
C THR A 240 3.47 6.48 4.09
N LEU A 241 4.70 6.15 3.66
CA LEU A 241 5.50 6.93 2.71
C LEU A 241 5.16 6.65 1.24
N GLY A 242 4.45 5.54 0.99
CA GLY A 242 4.13 5.01 -0.35
C GLY A 242 4.72 3.61 -0.59
N LEU A 243 4.16 2.92 -1.57
CA LEU A 243 4.44 1.51 -1.87
C LEU A 243 5.93 1.21 -2.12
N GLN A 244 6.65 2.13 -2.76
CA GLN A 244 8.07 1.96 -3.06
C GLN A 244 8.94 1.81 -1.80
N PHE A 245 8.48 2.29 -0.64
CA PHE A 245 9.22 2.20 0.62
C PHE A 245 9.02 0.86 1.33
N VAL A 246 7.98 0.10 0.98
CA VAL A 246 7.76 -1.26 1.53
C VAL A 246 8.91 -2.19 1.11
N PHE A 247 9.43 -2.00 -0.11
CA PHE A 247 10.52 -2.83 -0.63
C PHE A 247 11.86 -2.61 0.06
N ILE A 248 12.05 -1.50 0.78
CA ILE A 248 13.31 -1.21 1.49
C ILE A 248 13.23 -1.51 2.99
N GLU A 249 12.16 -2.15 3.45
CA GLU A 249 11.93 -2.48 4.87
C GLU A 249 13.08 -3.30 5.47
N SER A 250 13.69 -4.19 4.69
CA SER A 250 14.85 -4.99 5.13
C SER A 250 16.07 -4.14 5.51
N LEU A 251 16.23 -2.91 4.99
CA LEU A 251 17.30 -2.01 5.39
C LEU A 251 17.11 -1.46 6.82
N PHE A 252 15.89 -1.56 7.35
CA PHE A 252 15.55 -1.17 8.72
C PHE A 252 15.45 -2.38 9.67
N GLN A 253 15.87 -3.57 9.23
CA GLN A 253 15.76 -4.78 10.03
C GLN A 253 16.44 -4.63 11.39
N GLY A 254 15.70 -5.01 12.45
CA GLY A 254 16.16 -4.90 13.84
C GLY A 254 16.03 -3.50 14.45
N LYS A 255 15.49 -2.52 13.71
CA LYS A 255 15.13 -1.20 14.26
C LYS A 255 13.65 -1.16 14.62
N THR A 256 13.35 -0.57 15.76
CA THR A 256 11.99 -0.19 16.16
C THR A 256 11.56 1.11 15.45
N PRO A 257 10.25 1.38 15.30
CA PRO A 257 9.78 2.66 14.76
C PRO A 257 10.36 3.88 15.48
N LEU A 258 10.53 3.81 16.81
CA LEU A 258 11.13 4.90 17.59
C LEU A 258 12.60 5.16 17.22
N GLU A 259 13.40 4.10 17.07
CA GLU A 259 14.79 4.24 16.59
C GLU A 259 14.85 4.79 15.17
N ILE A 260 13.91 4.39 14.31
CA ILE A 260 13.76 4.91 12.95
C ILE A 260 13.47 6.41 12.97
N PHE A 261 12.60 6.88 13.87
CA PHE A 261 12.26 8.30 13.95
C PHE A 261 13.44 9.17 14.34
N GLU A 262 14.40 8.64 15.08
CA GLU A 262 15.62 9.36 15.48
C GLU A 262 16.75 9.28 14.44
N MET A 263 16.59 8.50 13.36
CA MET A 263 17.60 8.41 12.31
C MET A 263 17.86 9.76 11.64
N THR A 264 19.13 10.05 11.45
CA THR A 264 19.63 11.20 10.69
C THR A 264 19.77 10.86 9.22
N LYS A 265 20.03 11.89 8.39
CA LYS A 265 20.41 11.69 6.98
C LYS A 265 21.60 10.73 6.85
N LYS A 266 22.58 10.83 7.75
CA LYS A 266 23.77 9.98 7.72
C LYS A 266 23.44 8.54 8.09
N ASP A 267 22.54 8.31 9.04
CA ASP A 267 22.09 6.96 9.39
C ASP A 267 21.38 6.28 8.21
N LEU A 268 20.54 7.01 7.47
CA LEU A 268 19.90 6.51 6.25
C LEU A 268 20.92 6.17 5.16
N GLU A 269 21.96 6.99 4.98
CA GLU A 269 23.07 6.68 4.06
C GLU A 269 23.82 5.42 4.50
N ASN A 270 24.08 5.28 5.81
CA ASN A 270 24.81 4.14 6.36
C ASN A 270 24.05 2.81 6.25
N ILE A 271 22.72 2.84 6.24
CA ILE A 271 21.90 1.64 5.95
C ILE A 271 21.67 1.40 4.45
N GLY A 272 22.30 2.17 3.57
CA GLY A 272 22.26 1.96 2.12
C GLY A 272 21.21 2.76 1.35
N ILE A 273 20.52 3.73 1.98
CA ILE A 273 19.59 4.63 1.26
C ILE A 273 20.39 5.81 0.71
N THR A 274 20.90 5.66 -0.51
CA THR A 274 21.76 6.59 -1.26
C THR A 274 21.00 7.64 -2.08
N SER A 275 19.72 7.42 -2.38
CA SER A 275 18.85 8.41 -3.03
C SER A 275 18.54 9.59 -2.10
N GLY A 276 18.97 10.80 -2.48
CA GLY A 276 18.69 12.02 -1.72
C GLY A 276 17.19 12.33 -1.61
N TYR A 277 16.42 11.98 -2.64
CA TYR A 277 14.96 12.11 -2.63
C TYR A 277 14.32 11.18 -1.58
N MET A 278 14.68 9.89 -1.58
CA MET A 278 14.15 8.93 -0.62
C MET A 278 14.52 9.32 0.82
N ARG A 279 15.77 9.75 1.06
CA ARG A 279 16.19 10.23 2.38
C ARG A 279 15.36 11.41 2.86
N ARG A 280 15.14 12.43 2.01
CA ARG A 280 14.31 13.59 2.38
C ARG A 280 12.89 13.16 2.76
N ARG A 281 12.25 12.27 1.98
CA ARG A 281 10.91 11.77 2.31
C ARG A 281 10.85 10.96 3.60
N CYS A 282 11.81 10.07 3.84
CA CYS A 282 11.93 9.36 5.11
C CYS A 282 12.02 10.34 6.27
N LEU A 283 12.97 11.28 6.23
CA LEU A 283 13.21 12.23 7.32
C LEU A 283 12.02 13.15 7.58
N ALA A 284 11.35 13.64 6.54
CA ALA A 284 10.14 14.47 6.70
C ALA A 284 9.04 13.71 7.44
N THR A 285 8.83 12.45 7.07
CA THR A 285 7.83 11.60 7.72
C THR A 285 8.24 11.22 9.14
N PHE A 286 9.51 10.87 9.35
CA PHE A 286 10.03 10.55 10.68
C PHE A 286 9.89 11.74 11.63
N LYS A 287 10.17 12.97 11.16
CA LYS A 287 9.91 14.21 11.91
C LYS A 287 8.44 14.33 12.31
N LYS A 288 7.51 14.04 11.39
CA LYS A 288 6.06 14.06 11.67
C LYS A 288 5.70 13.07 12.79
N TYR A 289 6.11 11.81 12.69
CA TYR A 289 5.85 10.80 13.72
C TYR A 289 6.53 11.13 15.06
N ARG A 290 7.77 11.65 15.02
CA ARG A 290 8.50 12.07 16.23
C ARG A 290 7.75 13.15 17.00
N ASN A 291 7.18 14.14 16.30
CA ASN A 291 6.38 15.19 16.94
C ASN A 291 5.13 14.60 17.62
N ILE A 292 4.53 13.57 17.04
CA ILE A 292 3.33 12.93 17.59
C ILE A 292 3.66 12.14 18.84
N VAL A 293 4.74 11.36 18.82
CA VAL A 293 5.21 10.64 20.01
C VAL A 293 5.53 11.61 21.15
N LYS A 294 6.10 12.79 20.85
CA LYS A 294 6.34 13.83 21.86
C LYS A 294 5.07 14.39 22.49
N VAL A 295 3.98 14.52 21.73
CA VAL A 295 2.72 15.07 22.24
C VAL A 295 1.90 14.02 23.00
N LEU A 296 1.84 12.80 22.48
CA LEU A 296 1.01 11.73 23.04
C LEU A 296 1.69 10.95 24.17
N GLY A 297 3.01 11.08 24.31
CA GLY A 297 3.81 10.28 25.24
C GLY A 297 4.15 8.90 24.67
N PRO A 298 5.34 8.35 24.94
CA PRO A 298 5.74 7.03 24.46
C PRO A 298 4.83 5.89 24.97
N GLU A 299 4.21 6.06 26.14
CA GLU A 299 3.33 5.09 26.79
C GLU A 299 2.05 4.77 26.02
N MET A 300 1.61 5.62 25.08
CA MET A 300 0.42 5.36 24.26
C MET A 300 0.65 4.27 23.20
N PHE A 301 1.86 3.73 23.09
CA PHE A 301 2.29 2.88 21.99
C PHE A 301 2.87 1.52 22.43
N PHE A 302 2.86 1.22 23.73
CA PHE A 302 3.27 -0.05 24.33
C PHE A 302 2.10 -0.67 25.11
#